data_AF-A0A4P5QPI1-F1
#
_entry.id   AF-A0A4P5QPI1-F1
#
_cell.length_a   1.000
_cell.length_b   1.000
_cell.length_c   1.000
_cell.angle_alpha   90.00
_cell.angle_beta   90.00
_cell.angle_gamma   90.00
#
_symmetry.space_group_name_H-M   'P 1'
#
loop_
_entity.id
_entity.type
_entity.pdbx_description
1 polymer ?
#
loop_
_entity_poly.entity_id
_entity_poly.type
_entity_poly.pdbx_seq_one_letter_code
_entity_poly.pdbx_strand_id
1 'polypeptide(L)'
;MKFPLDAIHETAYIAQMPNDTTGNVPKGRPVEVPQKAGGSSSQYPKGDCGTDAEVPTAEDGNVRTPPSDIEVMLYFYYSPERHPRAHVLAVERAIFKFVRDGLLVSSGQKDGRFSATDRGRAWVEMICATPYPEQVWRNPVTKEVFNT
;
A
#
# COMPACT_ATOMS: atom_id res chain seq x y z
N MET A 1 -27.25 -13.98 -19.02
CA MET A 1 -27.39 -14.44 -17.63
C MET A 1 -27.59 -13.20 -16.76
N LYS A 2 -28.79 -13.04 -16.17
CA LYS A 2 -29.16 -11.89 -15.33
C LYS A 2 -28.93 -12.26 -13.87
N PHE A 3 -28.11 -11.50 -13.16
CA PHE A 3 -28.00 -11.59 -11.70
C PHE A 3 -29.08 -10.70 -11.08
N PRO A 4 -29.92 -11.19 -10.15
CA PRO A 4 -30.82 -10.33 -9.40
C PRO A 4 -30.01 -9.56 -8.35
N LEU A 5 -29.94 -8.24 -8.49
CA LEU A 5 -29.70 -7.32 -7.38
C LEU A 5 -31.02 -7.21 -6.64
N ASP A 6 -31.14 -7.85 -5.48
CA ASP A 6 -32.07 -7.42 -4.42
C ASP A 6 -31.67 -8.10 -3.10
N ALA A 7 -31.80 -7.34 -2.01
CA ALA A 7 -31.64 -7.73 -0.61
C ALA A 7 -30.22 -7.73 -0.02
N ILE A 8 -29.74 -6.55 0.36
CA ILE A 8 -29.07 -6.42 1.67
C ILE A 8 -29.79 -5.33 2.44
N HIS A 9 -30.50 -5.77 3.46
CA HIS A 9 -31.27 -4.94 4.38
C HIS A 9 -30.36 -3.95 5.12
N GLU A 10 -30.79 -2.70 5.05
CA GLU A 10 -30.51 -1.58 5.92
C GLU A 10 -30.64 -1.99 7.41
N THR A 11 -29.55 -1.90 8.17
CA THR A 11 -29.62 -1.85 9.64
C THR A 11 -28.77 -0.69 10.14
N ALA A 12 -29.41 0.48 10.19
CA ALA A 12 -28.90 1.64 10.89
C ALA A 12 -28.91 1.36 12.40
N TYR A 13 -27.74 1.20 13.01
CA TYR A 13 -27.61 1.16 14.46
C TYR A 13 -27.32 2.58 14.97
N ILE A 14 -28.37 3.35 15.22
CA ILE A 14 -28.27 4.64 15.93
C ILE A 14 -28.30 4.32 17.43
N ALA A 15 -27.13 4.34 18.06
CA ALA A 15 -27.04 4.30 19.51
C ALA A 15 -27.39 5.68 20.09
N GLN A 16 -28.57 5.75 20.68
CA GLN A 16 -29.08 6.84 21.50
C GLN A 16 -28.21 7.00 22.75
N MET A 17 -27.44 8.08 22.87
CA MET A 17 -26.79 8.48 24.13
C MET A 17 -27.74 9.42 24.91
N PRO A 18 -27.99 9.20 26.21
CA PRO A 18 -28.79 10.11 27.02
C PRO A 18 -28.01 11.40 27.33
N ASN A 19 -28.68 12.53 27.09
CA ASN A 19 -28.29 13.85 27.61
C ASN A 19 -28.81 13.98 29.05
N ASP A 20 -27.91 14.18 30.01
CA ASP A 20 -28.20 14.83 31.29
C ASP A 20 -26.93 15.57 31.77
N THR A 21 -26.91 16.91 31.76
CA THR A 21 -27.41 17.83 32.81
C THR A 21 -26.36 18.09 33.91
N THR A 22 -25.75 19.29 33.81
CA THR A 22 -25.16 20.15 34.87
C THR A 22 -24.25 19.56 35.95
N GLY A 23 -23.04 20.12 36.07
CA GLY A 23 -22.36 20.15 37.37
C GLY A 23 -20.86 20.47 37.34
N ASN A 24 -20.52 21.67 37.83
CA ASN A 24 -19.24 22.06 38.42
C ASN A 24 -17.99 22.19 37.53
N VAL A 25 -17.65 23.45 37.27
CA VAL A 25 -16.29 23.93 36.97
C VAL A 25 -15.50 24.03 38.28
N PRO A 26 -14.36 23.34 38.44
CA PRO A 26 -13.35 23.72 39.42
C PRO A 26 -12.37 24.70 38.77
N LYS A 27 -12.35 25.95 39.26
CA LYS A 27 -11.23 26.88 39.07
C LYS A 27 -10.00 26.31 39.78
N GLY A 28 -8.91 26.05 39.04
CA GLY A 28 -7.66 25.56 39.63
C GLY A 28 -6.43 25.85 38.77
N ARG A 29 -5.74 26.95 39.12
CA ARG A 29 -4.33 27.34 38.92
C ARG A 29 -3.68 27.36 37.51
N PRO A 30 -2.91 28.41 37.18
CA PRO A 30 -2.01 28.40 36.03
C PRO A 30 -0.83 27.47 36.34
N VAL A 31 -0.65 26.44 35.53
CA VAL A 31 0.55 25.60 35.58
C VAL A 31 1.60 26.28 34.73
N GLU A 32 2.68 26.72 35.38
CA GLU A 32 3.87 27.26 34.75
C GLU A 32 4.43 26.25 33.73
N VAL A 33 4.65 26.72 32.51
CA VAL A 33 5.29 25.98 31.42
C VAL A 33 6.80 26.06 31.64
N PRO A 34 7.52 24.95 31.86
CA PRO A 34 8.96 24.96 31.70
C PRO A 34 9.26 24.88 30.20
N GLN A 35 9.56 26.02 29.58
CA GLN A 35 10.31 26.05 28.33
C GLN A 35 11.70 25.48 28.60
N LYS A 36 11.88 24.17 28.35
CA LYS A 36 13.21 23.59 28.27
C LYS A 36 13.56 23.40 26.80
N ALA A 37 14.42 24.31 26.33
CA ALA A 37 15.15 24.19 25.10
C ALA A 37 15.87 22.83 25.06
N GLY A 38 15.63 22.09 23.98
CA GLY A 38 16.18 20.76 23.77
C GLY A 38 16.04 20.39 22.30
N GLY A 39 16.76 21.12 21.43
CA GLY A 39 16.98 20.71 20.06
C GLY A 39 17.82 19.45 20.05
N SER A 40 17.17 18.29 20.16
CA SER A 40 17.80 17.02 19.83
C SER A 40 17.59 16.80 18.34
N SER A 41 18.59 17.26 17.59
CA SER A 41 18.82 16.87 16.21
C SER A 41 18.78 15.35 16.12
N SER A 42 17.67 14.78 15.68
CA SER A 42 17.63 13.40 15.22
C SER A 42 18.36 13.38 13.88
N GLN A 43 19.69 13.33 13.96
CA GLN A 43 20.54 12.94 12.85
C GLN A 43 20.13 11.53 12.47
N TYR A 44 19.31 11.42 11.42
CA TYR A 44 19.39 10.26 10.55
C TYR A 44 20.87 10.12 10.17
N PRO A 45 21.48 8.93 10.26
CA PRO A 45 22.79 8.76 9.68
C PRO A 45 22.65 9.09 8.20
N LYS A 46 23.24 10.21 7.78
CA LYS A 46 23.69 10.41 6.40
C LYS A 46 24.73 9.32 6.20
N GLY A 47 24.27 8.14 5.79
CA GLY A 47 25.13 7.17 5.15
C GLY A 47 25.58 7.80 3.85
N ASP A 48 26.83 8.26 3.81
CA ASP A 48 27.55 8.47 2.57
C ASP A 48 27.53 7.13 1.83
N CYS A 49 26.62 6.97 0.87
CA CYS A 49 26.72 5.93 -0.13
C CYS A 49 27.68 6.41 -1.24
N GLY A 50 28.93 6.62 -0.83
CA GLY A 50 30.05 6.74 -1.75
C GLY A 50 30.44 5.35 -2.26
N THR A 51 29.80 4.92 -3.34
CA THR A 51 30.45 4.23 -4.45
C THR A 51 29.58 4.49 -5.65
N ASP A 52 30.20 4.97 -6.73
CA ASP A 52 29.65 5.05 -8.08
C ASP A 52 29.39 3.63 -8.61
N ALA A 53 28.47 2.92 -7.97
CA ALA A 53 27.80 1.80 -8.59
C ALA A 53 26.96 2.45 -9.66
N GLU A 54 27.46 2.42 -10.90
CA GLU A 54 26.67 2.62 -12.09
C GLU A 54 25.33 1.92 -11.87
N VAL A 55 24.30 2.72 -11.59
CA VAL A 55 22.92 2.25 -11.66
C VAL A 55 22.80 1.81 -13.10
N PRO A 56 22.57 0.52 -13.40
CA PRO A 56 22.31 0.14 -14.77
C PRO A 56 21.03 0.87 -15.16
N THR A 57 21.16 1.97 -15.90
CA THR A 57 20.03 2.59 -16.56
C THR A 57 19.62 1.57 -17.60
N ALA A 58 18.66 0.73 -17.23
CA ALA A 58 18.03 -0.21 -18.13
C ALA A 58 17.21 0.63 -19.11
N GLU A 59 17.85 1.08 -20.19
CA GLU A 59 17.29 1.89 -21.26
C GLU A 59 16.20 1.15 -22.08
N ASP A 60 15.70 -0.01 -21.63
CA ASP A 60 14.57 -0.73 -22.21
C ASP A 60 13.54 -1.10 -21.13
N GLY A 61 13.00 -0.07 -20.48
CA GLY A 61 11.57 0.25 -20.34
C GLY A 61 10.55 -0.77 -19.81
N ASN A 62 10.89 -2.02 -19.55
CA ASN A 62 9.97 -3.04 -19.07
C ASN A 62 10.41 -3.56 -17.71
N VAL A 63 10.16 -2.77 -16.66
CA VAL A 63 10.34 -3.20 -15.28
C VAL A 63 9.34 -4.31 -14.99
N ARG A 64 9.78 -5.56 -15.11
CA ARG A 64 8.97 -6.73 -14.77
C ARG A 64 8.63 -6.68 -13.28
N THR A 65 7.35 -6.66 -12.95
CA THR A 65 6.88 -6.83 -11.58
C THR A 65 6.98 -8.31 -11.20
N PRO A 66 7.78 -8.69 -10.18
CA PRO A 66 7.88 -10.08 -9.78
C PRO A 66 6.54 -10.57 -9.18
N PRO A 67 6.22 -11.87 -9.27
CA PRO A 67 4.96 -12.39 -8.75
C PRO A 67 4.70 -12.09 -7.27
N SER A 68 5.76 -12.04 -6.45
CA SER A 68 5.66 -11.68 -5.03
C SER A 68 5.15 -10.26 -4.82
N ASP A 69 5.54 -9.31 -5.68
CA ASP A 69 5.08 -7.93 -5.59
C ASP A 69 3.58 -7.86 -5.96
N ILE A 70 3.15 -8.61 -6.98
CA ILE A 70 1.74 -8.69 -7.37
C ILE A 70 0.90 -9.23 -6.20
N GLU A 71 1.35 -10.29 -5.52
CA GLU A 71 0.66 -10.85 -4.35
C GLU A 71 0.47 -9.81 -3.24
N VAL A 72 1.52 -9.04 -2.93
CA VAL A 72 1.46 -7.98 -1.90
C VAL A 72 0.47 -6.89 -2.29
N MET A 73 0.47 -6.45 -3.55
CA MET A 73 -0.47 -5.43 -4.02
C MET A 73 -1.92 -5.94 -4.00
N LEU A 74 -2.15 -7.18 -4.43
CA LEU A 74 -3.47 -7.82 -4.38
C LEU A 74 -3.99 -7.95 -2.94
N TYR A 75 -3.11 -8.27 -1.99
CA TYR A 75 -3.48 -8.34 -0.58
C TYR A 75 -4.04 -6.99 -0.09
N PHE A 76 -3.32 -5.89 -0.34
CA PHE A 76 -3.75 -4.55 0.10
C PHE A 76 -4.87 -3.93 -0.74
N TYR A 77 -5.11 -4.44 -1.95
CA TYR A 77 -6.30 -4.11 -2.74
C TYR A 77 -7.57 -4.62 -2.06
N TYR A 78 -7.53 -5.83 -1.48
CA TYR A 78 -8.68 -6.47 -0.84
C TYR A 78 -8.80 -6.17 0.67
N SER A 79 -7.67 -6.06 1.38
CA SER A 79 -7.64 -5.92 2.84
C SER A 79 -6.67 -4.83 3.30
N PRO A 80 -7.10 -3.87 4.14
CA PRO A 80 -6.21 -2.86 4.72
C PRO A 80 -5.42 -3.37 5.92
N GLU A 81 -5.65 -4.62 6.34
CA GLU A 81 -4.97 -5.20 7.51
C GLU A 81 -3.48 -5.41 7.25
N ARG A 82 -2.71 -5.64 8.32
CA ARG A 82 -1.28 -5.92 8.19
C ARG A 82 -1.06 -7.21 7.38
N HIS A 83 -0.14 -7.17 6.42
CA HIS A 83 0.22 -8.36 5.64
C HIS A 83 0.78 -9.46 6.57
N PRO A 84 0.32 -10.72 6.50
CA PRO A 84 0.71 -11.78 7.44
C PRO A 84 2.22 -12.05 7.44
N ARG A 85 2.84 -11.90 6.26
CA ARG A 85 4.28 -12.03 6.05
C ARG A 85 5.03 -10.68 6.04
N ALA A 86 4.51 -9.63 6.67
CA ALA A 86 5.14 -8.30 6.67
C ALA A 86 6.57 -8.28 7.26
N HIS A 87 6.95 -9.31 8.02
CA HIS A 87 8.30 -9.48 8.56
C HIS A 87 9.31 -10.04 7.53
N VAL A 88 8.84 -10.52 6.37
CA VAL A 88 9.70 -11.07 5.33
C VAL A 88 10.21 -9.94 4.45
N LEU A 89 11.53 -9.88 4.25
CA LEU A 89 12.20 -8.79 3.51
C LEU A 89 11.65 -8.58 2.10
N ALA A 90 11.24 -9.64 1.41
CA ALA A 90 10.64 -9.53 0.07
C ALA A 90 9.31 -8.75 0.10
N VAL A 91 8.45 -9.02 1.09
CA VAL A 91 7.17 -8.32 1.27
C VAL A 91 7.41 -6.87 1.69
N GLU A 92 8.33 -6.65 2.62
CA GLU A 92 8.70 -5.31 3.06
C GLU A 92 9.21 -4.45 1.90
N ARG A 93 10.11 -5.00 1.06
CA ARG A 93 10.61 -4.32 -0.14
C ARG A 93 9.49 -4.00 -1.13
N ALA A 94 8.56 -4.93 -1.35
CA ALA A 94 7.41 -4.70 -2.22
C ALA A 94 6.52 -3.57 -1.69
N ILE A 95 6.21 -3.56 -0.38
CA ILE A 95 5.44 -2.49 0.27
C ILE A 95 6.13 -1.14 0.07
N PHE A 96 7.41 -1.03 0.40
CA PHE A 96 8.16 0.22 0.24
C PHE A 96 8.21 0.69 -1.21
N LYS A 97 8.41 -0.22 -2.16
CA LYS A 97 8.34 0.07 -3.59
C LYS A 97 6.97 0.65 -3.96
N PHE A 98 5.87 0.02 -3.56
CA PHE A 98 4.54 0.52 -3.91
C PHE A 98 4.15 1.82 -3.21
N VAL A 99 4.62 2.07 -1.99
CA VAL A 99 4.45 3.36 -1.33
C VAL A 99 5.22 4.45 -2.09
N ARG A 100 6.48 4.18 -2.44
CA ARG A 100 7.31 5.10 -3.25
C ARG A 100 6.68 5.39 -4.61
N ASP A 101 6.12 4.37 -5.25
CA ASP A 101 5.51 4.48 -6.58
C ASP A 101 4.07 5.06 -6.52
N GLY A 102 3.53 5.33 -5.33
CA GLY A 102 2.22 5.93 -5.11
C GLY A 102 1.04 4.99 -5.33
N LEU A 103 1.27 3.68 -5.29
CA LEU A 103 0.25 2.63 -5.43
C LEU A 103 -0.36 2.23 -4.07
N LEU A 104 0.40 2.39 -2.98
CA LEU A 104 -0.07 2.21 -1.61
C LEU A 104 0.08 3.50 -0.81
N VAL A 105 -0.82 3.69 0.15
CA VAL A 105 -0.74 4.75 1.17
C VAL A 105 -0.82 4.12 2.55
N SER A 106 -0.07 4.67 3.51
CA SER A 106 -0.16 4.23 4.92
C SER A 106 -1.47 4.72 5.52
N SER A 107 -2.27 3.81 6.08
CA SER A 107 -3.58 4.10 6.68
C SER A 107 -3.50 4.61 8.13
N GLY A 108 -2.29 4.89 8.63
CA GLY A 108 -2.06 5.38 9.98
C GLY A 108 -0.57 5.29 10.33
N GLN A 109 -0.07 6.24 11.13
CA GLN A 109 1.38 6.42 11.33
C GLN A 109 2.11 5.25 12.02
N LYS A 110 1.41 4.29 12.66
CA LYS A 110 2.05 3.31 13.55
C LYS A 110 1.64 1.84 13.38
N ASP A 111 0.63 1.51 12.58
CA ASP A 111 0.03 0.17 12.64
C ASP A 111 0.49 -0.80 11.55
N GLY A 112 1.35 -0.33 10.62
CA GLY A 112 1.76 -1.14 9.46
C GLY A 112 0.59 -1.52 8.54
N ARG A 113 -0.48 -0.73 8.59
CA ARG A 113 -1.67 -0.84 7.75
C ARG A 113 -1.49 0.02 6.51
N PHE A 114 -1.74 -0.58 5.36
CA PHE A 114 -1.65 0.10 4.07
C PHE A 114 -2.96 -0.12 3.31
N SER A 115 -3.30 0.85 2.46
CA SER A 115 -4.44 0.73 1.56
C SER A 115 -4.02 1.10 0.14
N ALA A 116 -4.67 0.46 -0.85
CA ALA A 116 -4.48 0.81 -2.24
C ALA A 116 -5.03 2.22 -2.54
N THR A 117 -4.21 3.05 -3.18
CA THR A 117 -4.65 4.31 -3.77
C THR A 117 -5.51 4.05 -5.00
N ASP A 118 -6.19 5.06 -5.54
CA ASP A 118 -6.93 4.93 -6.81
C ASP A 118 -6.02 4.45 -7.95
N ARG A 119 -4.77 4.93 -7.96
CA ARG A 119 -3.73 4.47 -8.89
C ARG A 119 -3.40 2.99 -8.67
N GLY A 120 -3.26 2.56 -7.41
CA GLY A 120 -3.05 1.16 -7.04
C GLY A 120 -4.20 0.25 -7.50
N ARG A 121 -5.44 0.71 -7.33
CA ARG A 121 -6.65 -0.02 -7.78
C ARG A 121 -6.67 -0.18 -9.29
N ALA A 122 -6.49 0.92 -10.03
CA ALA A 122 -6.42 0.88 -11.49
C ALA A 122 -5.30 -0.04 -12.00
N TRP A 123 -4.15 -0.08 -11.31
CA TRP A 123 -3.05 -0.99 -11.65
C TRP A 123 -3.43 -2.47 -11.48
N VAL A 124 -4.13 -2.81 -10.40
CA VAL A 124 -4.63 -4.19 -10.19
C VAL A 124 -5.67 -4.55 -11.25
N GLU A 125 -6.62 -3.66 -11.53
CA GLU A 125 -7.65 -3.85 -12.54
C GLU A 125 -7.03 -4.06 -13.94
N MET A 126 -5.99 -3.29 -14.28
CA MET A 126 -5.24 -3.47 -15.52
C MET A 126 -4.61 -4.87 -15.62
N ILE A 127 -4.01 -5.38 -14.54
CA ILE A 127 -3.45 -6.73 -14.52
C ILE A 127 -4.54 -7.78 -14.69
N CYS A 128 -5.66 -7.64 -13.98
CA CYS A 128 -6.79 -8.57 -14.08
C CYS A 128 -7.48 -8.54 -15.46
N ALA A 129 -7.42 -7.40 -16.16
CA ALA A 129 -7.91 -7.25 -17.52
C ALA A 129 -6.92 -7.75 -18.59
N THR A 130 -5.68 -8.09 -18.20
CA THR A 130 -4.68 -8.61 -19.13
C THR A 130 -5.12 -10.01 -19.60
N PRO A 131 -5.25 -10.25 -20.92
CA PRO A 131 -5.64 -11.56 -21.42
C PRO A 131 -4.62 -12.62 -21.02
N TYR A 132 -5.08 -13.87 -20.91
CA TYR A 132 -4.18 -15.00 -20.69
C TYR A 132 -3.14 -15.06 -21.82
N PRO A 133 -1.87 -15.33 -21.51
CA PRO A 133 -0.84 -15.46 -22.53
C PRO A 133 -1.17 -16.67 -23.43
N GLU A 134 -1.10 -16.47 -24.74
CA GLU A 134 -1.18 -17.56 -25.70
C GLU A 134 0.17 -18.26 -25.78
N GLN A 135 0.16 -19.58 -25.58
CA GLN A 135 1.35 -20.40 -25.79
C GLN A 135 1.59 -20.53 -27.30
N VAL A 136 2.72 -20.02 -27.77
CA VAL A 136 3.12 -20.11 -29.17
C VAL A 136 4.51 -20.73 -29.29
N TRP A 137 4.69 -21.60 -30.29
CA TRP A 137 5.99 -22.17 -30.60
C TRP A 137 6.67 -21.31 -31.66
N ARG A 138 7.89 -20.83 -31.36
CA ARG A 138 8.67 -20.04 -32.31
C ARG A 138 9.92 -20.79 -32.74
N ASN A 139 10.11 -20.96 -34.03
CA ASN A 139 11.35 -21.51 -34.56
C ASN A 139 12.51 -20.53 -34.27
N PRO A 140 13.60 -20.95 -33.59
CA PRO A 140 14.69 -20.03 -33.25
C PRO A 140 15.47 -19.55 -34.46
N VAL A 141 15.46 -20.31 -35.57
CA VAL A 141 16.18 -20.01 -36.81
C VAL A 141 15.29 -19.19 -37.76
N THR A 142 14.11 -19.71 -38.11
CA THR A 142 13.23 -19.06 -39.11
C THR A 142 12.33 -17.99 -38.53
N LYS A 143 12.17 -17.93 -37.20
CA LYS A 143 11.24 -17.05 -36.47
C LYS A 143 9.76 -17.27 -36.77
N GLU A 144 9.42 -18.29 -37.56
CA GLU A 144 8.05 -18.72 -37.81
C GLU A 144 7.36 -19.13 -36.51
N VAL A 145 6.08 -18.81 -36.40
CA VAL A 145 5.24 -19.06 -35.24
C VAL A 145 4.23 -20.15 -35.58
N PHE A 146 4.17 -21.18 -34.76
CA PHE A 146 3.23 -22.28 -34.86
C PHE A 146 2.25 -22.19 -33.68
N ASN A 147 0.97 -22.05 -34.02
CA ASN A 147 -0.11 -22.10 -33.05
C ASN A 147 -0.53 -23.56 -32.85
N THR A 148 -0.68 -23.99 -31.60
CA THR A 148 -1.26 -25.29 -31.23
C THR A 148 -2.77 -25.28 -31.26
#